data_AF-A0AAW9KF58-F1
#
_entry.id   AF-A0AAW9KF58-F1
#
_cell.length_a   1.000
_cell.length_b   1.000
_cell.length_c   1.000
_cell.angle_alpha   90.00
_cell.angle_beta   90.00
_cell.angle_gamma   90.00
#
_symmetry.space_group_name_H-M   'P 1'
#
loop_
_entity.id
_entity.type
_entity.pdbx_description
1 polymer ?
#
loop_
_entity_poly.entity_id
_entity_poly.type
_entity_poly.pdbx_seq_one_letter_code
_entity_poly.pdbx_strand_id
1 'polypeptide(L)'
;MYTTKEVCEQVGISYETLKFYCKEGLVPNVKRDKNNYRIFDEKNIAWLKGLQCLRKCGMSIKDMKLYMNYCMEGSSTIAQRKEMLDKLKESLLKKMNELN
;
A
#
# COMPACT_ATOMS: atom_id res chain seq x y z
N MET A 1 11.02 -14.33 -5.86
CA MET A 1 11.52 -12.95 -5.96
C MET A 1 11.12 -12.41 -7.31
N TYR A 2 10.71 -11.14 -7.38
CA TYR A 2 10.11 -10.52 -8.55
C TYR A 2 10.85 -9.23 -8.89
N THR A 3 11.03 -8.98 -10.17
CA THR A 3 11.57 -7.75 -10.73
C THR A 3 10.55 -6.61 -10.66
N THR A 4 11.00 -5.38 -10.85
CA THR A 4 10.10 -4.22 -10.89
C THR A 4 9.03 -4.35 -11.98
N LYS A 5 9.38 -4.93 -13.14
CA LYS A 5 8.44 -5.15 -14.25
C LYS A 5 7.34 -6.14 -13.87
N GLU A 6 7.72 -7.30 -13.34
CA GLU A 6 6.76 -8.33 -12.93
C GLU A 6 5.82 -7.84 -11.83
N VAL A 7 6.31 -7.04 -10.89
CA VAL A 7 5.48 -6.45 -9.84
C VAL A 7 4.47 -5.45 -10.42
N CYS A 8 4.88 -4.59 -11.34
CA CYS A 8 3.97 -3.66 -12.02
C CYS A 8 2.83 -4.42 -12.72
N GLU A 9 3.14 -5.51 -13.42
CA GLU A 9 2.15 -6.35 -14.10
C GLU A 9 1.20 -7.06 -13.12
N GLN A 10 1.74 -7.65 -12.04
CA GLN A 10 0.94 -8.40 -11.06
C GLN A 10 0.06 -7.53 -10.17
N VAL A 11 0.49 -6.31 -9.87
CA VAL A 11 -0.27 -5.35 -9.06
C VAL A 11 -1.14 -4.45 -9.97
N GLY A 12 -0.78 -4.30 -11.24
CA GLY A 12 -1.49 -3.38 -12.15
C GLY A 12 -1.22 -1.92 -11.80
N ILE A 13 0.03 -1.56 -11.55
CA ILE A 13 0.49 -0.17 -11.33
C ILE A 13 1.60 0.19 -12.31
N SER A 14 1.74 1.48 -12.62
CA SER A 14 2.84 1.95 -13.47
C SER A 14 4.19 1.85 -12.76
N TYR A 15 5.27 1.85 -13.54
CA TYR A 15 6.63 1.90 -13.01
C TYR A 15 6.85 3.13 -12.13
N GLU A 16 6.32 4.28 -12.53
CA GLU A 16 6.40 5.54 -11.80
C GLU A 16 5.67 5.43 -10.46
N THR A 17 4.51 4.78 -10.44
CA THR A 17 3.73 4.56 -9.21
C THR A 17 4.49 3.65 -8.25
N LEU A 18 5.05 2.53 -8.73
CA LEU A 18 5.86 1.64 -7.91
C LEU A 18 7.13 2.34 -7.38
N LYS A 19 7.82 3.10 -8.24
CA LYS A 19 8.98 3.90 -7.85
C LYS A 19 8.61 4.94 -6.79
N PHE A 20 7.48 5.60 -6.95
CA PHE A 20 6.94 6.55 -5.99
C PHE A 20 6.66 5.86 -4.65
N TYR A 21 5.93 4.74 -4.63
CA TYR A 21 5.66 3.99 -3.40
C TYR A 21 6.93 3.55 -2.67
N CYS A 22 7.95 3.10 -3.41
CA CYS A 22 9.25 2.78 -2.82
C CYS A 22 9.93 4.01 -2.21
N LYS A 23 9.89 5.16 -2.89
CA LYS A 23 10.47 6.42 -2.40
C LYS A 23 9.77 6.93 -1.14
N GLU A 24 8.45 6.78 -1.10
CA GLU A 24 7.60 7.21 0.00
C GLU A 24 7.63 6.26 1.21
N GLY A 25 8.36 5.14 1.14
CA GLY A 25 8.47 4.16 2.22
C GLY A 25 7.25 3.25 2.39
N LEU A 26 6.37 3.20 1.38
CA LEU A 26 5.14 2.40 1.43
C LEU A 26 5.38 0.90 1.17
N VAL A 27 6.54 0.55 0.60
CA VAL A 27 6.93 -0.85 0.40
C VAL A 27 8.10 -1.16 1.34
N PRO A 28 7.87 -1.87 2.45
CA PRO A 28 8.92 -2.13 3.42
C PRO A 28 9.91 -3.17 2.89
N ASN A 29 11.18 -3.07 3.30
CA ASN A 29 12.21 -4.10 3.08
C ASN A 29 12.49 -4.47 1.61
N VAL A 30 12.35 -3.53 0.67
CA VAL A 30 12.72 -3.78 -0.74
C VAL A 30 14.21 -4.06 -0.83
N LYS A 31 14.55 -5.26 -1.32
CA LYS A 31 15.93 -5.71 -1.49
C LYS A 31 16.47 -5.31 -2.85
N ARG A 32 17.78 -5.44 -3.02
CA ARG A 32 18.45 -5.26 -4.31
C ARG A 32 19.25 -6.51 -4.66
N ASP A 33 19.32 -6.81 -5.95
CA ASP A 33 20.16 -7.89 -6.47
C ASP A 33 21.63 -7.44 -6.65
N LYS A 34 22.46 -8.36 -7.15
CA LYS A 34 23.89 -8.12 -7.44
C LYS A 34 24.15 -7.01 -8.48
N ASN A 35 23.16 -6.70 -9.31
CA ASN A 35 23.22 -5.67 -10.35
C ASN A 35 22.53 -4.37 -9.89
N ASN A 36 22.23 -4.25 -8.58
CA ASN A 36 21.59 -3.10 -7.96
C ASN A 36 20.12 -2.87 -8.39
N TYR A 37 19.45 -3.85 -9.01
CA TYR A 37 18.03 -3.78 -9.34
C TYR A 37 17.16 -4.11 -8.12
N ARG A 38 16.01 -3.43 -8.00
CA ARG A 38 15.03 -3.73 -6.94
C ARG A 38 14.40 -5.10 -7.18
N ILE A 39 14.41 -5.92 -6.14
CA ILE A 39 13.74 -7.21 -6.10
C ILE A 39 12.72 -7.23 -4.96
N PHE A 40 11.58 -7.84 -5.23
CA PHE A 40 10.43 -7.87 -4.35
C PHE A 40 10.09 -9.31 -4.00
N ASP A 41 9.67 -9.57 -2.77
CA ASP A 41 9.12 -10.86 -2.37
C ASP A 41 7.58 -10.86 -2.41
N GLU A 42 6.98 -11.99 -2.08
CA GLU A 42 5.52 -12.13 -2.03
C GLU A 42 4.88 -11.20 -0.99
N LYS A 43 5.58 -10.91 0.12
CA LYS A 43 5.08 -9.98 1.15
C LYS A 43 5.03 -8.57 0.60
N ASN A 44 6.03 -8.15 -0.18
CA ASN A 44 6.00 -6.87 -0.86
C ASN A 44 4.82 -6.75 -1.83
N ILE A 45 4.53 -7.81 -2.59
CA ILE A 45 3.38 -7.82 -3.50
C ILE A 45 2.06 -7.74 -2.74
N ALA A 46 1.92 -8.49 -1.65
CA ALA A 46 0.73 -8.43 -0.80
C ALA A 46 0.50 -7.01 -0.24
N TRP A 47 1.56 -6.36 0.23
CA TRP A 47 1.51 -4.96 0.67
C TRP A 47 1.05 -4.03 -0.45
N LEU A 48 1.66 -4.15 -1.63
CA LEU A 48 1.33 -3.31 -2.79
C LEU A 48 -0.13 -3.47 -3.22
N LYS A 49 -0.65 -4.69 -3.27
CA LYS A 49 -2.07 -4.96 -3.58
C LYS A 49 -3.00 -4.34 -2.54
N GLY A 50 -2.69 -4.50 -1.25
CA GLY A 50 -3.46 -3.89 -0.16
C GLY A 50 -3.48 -2.36 -0.25
N LEU A 51 -2.32 -1.75 -0.44
CA LEU A 51 -2.17 -0.30 -0.59
C LEU A 51 -2.90 0.25 -1.81
N GLN A 52 -2.85 -0.47 -2.93
CA GLN A 52 -3.59 -0.09 -4.13
C GLN A 52 -5.11 -0.14 -3.90
N CYS A 53 -5.60 -1.13 -3.16
CA CYS A 53 -7.01 -1.20 -2.76
C CYS A 53 -7.40 0.01 -1.90
N LEU A 54 -6.63 0.31 -0.85
CA LEU A 54 -6.86 1.49 0.00
C LEU A 54 -6.84 2.80 -0.80
N ARG A 55 -5.91 2.91 -1.76
CA ARG A 55 -5.84 4.07 -2.65
C ARG A 55 -7.09 4.22 -3.52
N LYS A 56 -7.59 3.11 -4.09
CA LYS A 56 -8.84 3.08 -4.89
C LYS A 56 -10.06 3.44 -4.04
N CYS A 57 -10.07 3.08 -2.76
CA CYS A 57 -11.07 3.50 -1.78
C CYS A 57 -10.97 4.99 -1.40
N GLY A 58 -10.00 5.73 -1.93
CA GLY A 58 -9.86 7.16 -1.69
C GLY A 58 -8.95 7.51 -0.50
N MET A 59 -8.23 6.53 0.08
CA MET A 59 -7.23 6.83 1.11
C MET A 59 -6.11 7.71 0.53
N SER A 60 -5.72 8.74 1.27
CA SER A 60 -4.64 9.65 0.86
C SER A 60 -3.28 8.95 0.99
N ILE A 61 -2.26 9.41 0.24
CA ILE A 61 -0.89 8.90 0.38
C ILE A 61 -0.36 9.12 1.81
N LYS A 62 -0.75 10.23 2.45
CA LYS A 62 -0.38 10.53 3.84
C LYS A 62 -0.94 9.49 4.80
N ASP A 63 -2.21 9.12 4.65
CA ASP A 63 -2.85 8.12 5.51
C ASP A 63 -2.32 6.71 5.22
N MET A 64 -2.02 6.40 3.96
CA MET A 64 -1.35 5.14 3.61
C MET A 64 0.00 5.00 4.30
N LYS A 65 0.79 6.07 4.40
CA LYS A 65 2.06 6.05 5.16
C LYS A 65 1.84 5.82 6.64
N LEU A 66 0.88 6.52 7.24
CA LEU A 66 0.56 6.35 8.66
C LEU A 66 0.10 4.91 8.94
N TYR A 67 -0.78 4.38 8.09
CA TYR A 67 -1.23 2.99 8.16
C TYR A 67 -0.05 2.01 8.07
N MET A 68 0.89 2.25 7.14
CA MET A 68 2.10 1.43 7.02
C MET A 68 3.00 1.52 8.24
N ASN A 69 3.18 2.70 8.84
CA ASN A 69 3.97 2.85 10.06
C ASN A 69 3.38 2.03 11.20
N TYR A 70 2.06 2.11 11.41
CA TYR A 70 1.37 1.25 12.36
C TYR A 70 1.59 -0.22 12.02
N CYS A 71 1.45 -0.62 10.75
CA CYS A 71 1.74 -1.97 10.29
C CYS A 71 3.12 -2.49 10.73
N MET A 72 4.14 -1.64 10.64
CA MET A 72 5.51 -1.95 11.05
C MET A 72 5.72 -2.02 12.57
N GLU A 73 4.96 -1.25 13.36
CA GLU A 73 4.99 -1.30 14.83
C GLU A 73 4.40 -2.61 15.41
N GLY A 74 3.66 -3.37 14.60
CA GLY A 74 3.13 -4.67 15.01
C GLY A 74 1.82 -4.59 15.80
N SER A 75 1.53 -5.63 16.60
CA SER A 75 0.20 -5.85 17.16
C SER A 75 -0.31 -4.74 18.10
N SER A 76 0.59 -3.94 18.68
CA SER A 76 0.27 -2.80 19.54
C SER A 76 -0.60 -1.74 18.85
N THR A 77 -0.55 -1.66 17.52
CA THR A 77 -1.26 -0.62 16.75
C THR A 77 -2.49 -1.13 16.00
N ILE A 78 -2.93 -2.37 16.26
CA ILE A 78 -4.09 -2.95 15.57
C ILE A 78 -5.35 -2.08 15.75
N ALA A 79 -5.55 -1.50 16.93
CA ALA A 79 -6.69 -0.62 17.21
C ALA A 79 -6.69 0.63 16.30
N GLN A 80 -5.53 1.28 16.15
CA GLN A 80 -5.36 2.47 15.33
C GLN A 80 -5.56 2.15 13.84
N ARG A 81 -5.03 1.01 13.37
CA ARG A 81 -5.26 0.53 12.00
C ARG A 81 -6.76 0.33 11.73
N LYS A 82 -7.46 -0.32 12.66
CA LYS A 82 -8.91 -0.54 12.56
C LYS A 82 -9.66 0.78 12.48
N GLU A 83 -9.34 1.74 13.36
CA GLU A 83 -9.97 3.06 13.37
C GLU A 83 -9.81 3.79 12.02
N MET A 84 -8.62 3.73 11.41
CA MET A 84 -8.39 4.31 10.09
C MET A 84 -9.25 3.67 9.00
N LEU A 85 -9.39 2.34 9.04
CA LEU A 85 -10.20 1.59 8.07
C LEU A 85 -11.71 1.82 8.28
N ASP A 86 -12.15 1.93 9.53
CA ASP A 86 -13.55 2.24 9.86
C ASP A 86 -13.94 3.63 9.35
N LYS A 87 -13.09 4.65 9.56
CA LYS A 87 -13.31 6.01 9.02
C LYS A 87 -13.38 5.99 7.49
N LEU A 88 -12.51 5.22 6.84
CA LEU A 88 -12.56 5.07 5.38
C LEU A 88 -13.88 4.43 4.93
N LYS A 89 -14.29 3.35 5.60
CA LYS A 89 -15.57 2.66 5.33
C LYS A 89 -16.76 3.61 5.49
N GLU A 90 -16.82 4.38 6.57
CA GLU A 90 -17.88 5.36 6.80
C GLU A 90 -17.93 6.41 5.68
N SER A 91 -16.77 6.92 5.25
CA SER A 91 -16.70 7.89 4.17
C SER A 91 -17.20 7.32 2.83
N LEU A 92 -16.95 6.03 2.57
CA LEU A 92 -17.43 5.34 1.37
C LEU A 92 -18.93 5.12 1.42
N LEU A 93 -19.47 4.69 2.56
CA LEU A 93 -20.92 4.50 2.74
C LEU A 93 -21.69 5.82 2.57
N LYS A 94 -21.14 6.93 3.09
CA LYS A 94 -21.72 8.26 2.87
C LYS A 94 -21.78 8.62 1.39
N LYS A 95 -20.66 8.47 0.66
CA LYS A 95 -20.61 8.73 -0.79
C LYS A 95 -21.58 7.85 -1.58
N MET A 96 -21.75 6.59 -1.18
CA MET A 96 -22.70 5.68 -1.83
C MET A 96 -24.15 6.13 -1.62
N ASN A 97 -24.49 6.65 -0.43
CA ASN A 97 -25.82 7.20 -0.15
C ASN A 97 -26.10 8.53 -0.88
N GLU A 98 -25.07 9.34 -1.17
CA GLU A 98 -25.20 10.60 -1.91
C GLU A 98 -25.44 10.39 -3.43
N LEU A 99 -25.14 9.20 -3.94
CA LEU A 99 -25.34 8.82 -5.35
C LEU A 99 -26.68 8.12 -5.63
N ASN A 100 -27.46 7.83 -4.57
CA ASN A 100 -28.79 7.22 -4.64
C ASN A 100 -29.86 8.27 -4.38
#